data_AF-A0AAD6SGB0-F1
#
_entry.id   AF-A0AAD6SGB0-F1
#
_cell.length_a   1.000
_cell.length_b   1.000
_cell.length_c   1.000
_cell.angle_alpha   90.00
_cell.angle_beta   90.00
_cell.angle_gamma   90.00
#
_symmetry.space_group_name_H-M   'P 1'
#
loop_
_entity.id
_entity.type
_entity.pdbx_description
1 polymer ?
#
loop_
_entity_poly.entity_id
_entity_poly.type
_entity_poly.pdbx_seq_one_letter_code
_entity_poly.pdbx_strand_id
1 'polypeptide(L)'
;MLIKMTYKAFLKQITARLYSAHQPAALVPVPSRCSSTNPQDARLPFVETVMGQSSVQPCIHNVLVLVHHKGADGRSAISKFRIFFKRHVRLPYNWRLDLQGDIVVMRIASRSQSSVVNLRRSDNRIADFIVASLAEKLRVFQGPKRKQLRTEFLVMPFRVRARARRT
;
A
#
# COMPACT_ATOMS: atom_id res chain seq x y z
N MET A 1 8.62 -3.69 43.26
CA MET A 1 7.66 -4.63 42.63
C MET A 1 7.58 -4.30 41.14
N LEU A 2 8.28 -5.05 40.28
CA LEU A 2 8.30 -4.82 38.83
C LEU A 2 7.10 -5.51 38.19
N ILE A 3 6.13 -4.74 37.72
CA ILE A 3 5.02 -5.26 36.91
C ILE A 3 5.59 -5.71 35.57
N LYS A 4 5.80 -7.03 35.39
CA LYS A 4 6.03 -7.62 34.07
C LYS A 4 4.73 -7.49 33.26
N MET A 5 4.58 -6.40 32.52
CA MET A 5 3.56 -6.35 31.47
C MET A 5 4.00 -7.26 30.32
N THR A 6 3.58 -8.52 30.35
CA THR A 6 3.66 -9.42 29.20
C THR A 6 2.65 -8.97 28.14
N TYR A 7 3.09 -8.14 27.19
CA TYR A 7 2.34 -7.88 25.97
C TYR A 7 2.36 -9.13 25.08
N LYS A 8 1.28 -9.92 25.09
CA LYS A 8 1.06 -10.97 24.08
C LYS A 8 0.73 -10.30 22.74
N ALA A 9 1.75 -9.99 21.95
CA ALA A 9 1.59 -9.57 20.57
C ALA A 9 1.11 -10.76 19.73
N PHE A 10 -0.14 -10.72 19.27
CA PHE A 10 -0.63 -11.70 18.31
C PHE A 10 -0.14 -11.30 16.91
N LEU A 11 0.58 -12.21 16.24
CA LEU A 11 0.92 -12.06 14.84
C LEU A 11 -0.28 -12.48 14.00
N LYS A 12 -0.83 -11.54 13.23
CA LYS A 12 -1.87 -11.82 12.24
C LYS A 12 -1.34 -11.52 10.84
N GLN A 13 -1.66 -12.37 9.88
CA GLN A 13 -1.33 -12.10 8.49
C GLN A 13 -2.42 -11.22 7.86
N ILE A 14 -1.99 -10.20 7.13
CA ILE A 14 -2.85 -9.29 6.37
C ILE A 14 -2.48 -9.39 4.90
N THR A 15 -3.49 -9.56 4.06
CA THR A 15 -3.28 -9.61 2.61
C THR A 15 -2.96 -8.20 2.08
N ALA A 16 -1.84 -8.08 1.37
CA ALA A 16 -1.42 -6.89 0.64
C ALA A 16 -1.22 -7.21 -0.85
N ARG A 17 -1.08 -6.18 -1.70
CA ARG A 17 -0.67 -6.36 -3.10
C ARG A 17 0.78 -5.91 -3.26
N LEU A 18 1.65 -6.81 -3.71
CA LEU A 18 3.06 -6.56 -3.96
C LEU A 18 3.31 -6.38 -5.45
N TYR A 19 4.02 -5.31 -5.79
CA TYR A 19 4.55 -5.04 -7.11
C TYR A 19 6.07 -5.13 -7.02
N SER A 20 6.61 -6.28 -7.41
CA SER A 20 8.05 -6.52 -7.31
C SER A 20 8.76 -6.32 -8.64
N ALA A 21 10.03 -5.98 -8.58
CA ALA A 21 10.90 -5.99 -9.76
C ALA A 21 11.05 -7.40 -10.36
N HIS A 22 11.00 -8.45 -9.53
CA HIS A 22 11.32 -9.81 -9.95
C HIS A 22 10.10 -10.66 -10.30
N GLN A 23 8.91 -10.32 -9.80
CA GLN A 23 7.70 -11.13 -9.98
C GLN A 23 6.49 -10.27 -10.39
N PRO A 24 5.51 -10.86 -11.10
CA PRO A 24 4.25 -10.19 -11.40
C PRO A 24 3.53 -9.69 -10.14
N ALA A 25 2.65 -8.70 -10.31
CA ALA A 25 1.86 -8.18 -9.21
C ALA A 25 1.00 -9.29 -8.58
N ALA A 26 1.13 -9.50 -7.28
CA ALA A 26 0.51 -10.62 -6.58
C ALA A 26 -0.06 -10.19 -5.22
N LEU A 27 -1.05 -10.94 -4.74
CA LEU A 27 -1.51 -10.83 -3.35
C LEU A 27 -0.56 -11.62 -2.45
N VAL A 28 -0.03 -10.98 -1.41
CA VAL A 28 0.93 -11.58 -0.49
C VAL A 28 0.47 -11.44 0.96
N PRO A 29 0.72 -12.44 1.82
CA PRO A 29 0.50 -12.31 3.25
C PRO A 29 1.62 -11.46 3.86
N VAL A 30 1.25 -10.43 4.61
CA VAL A 30 2.17 -9.59 5.38
C VAL A 30 1.89 -9.78 6.86
N PRO A 31 2.86 -10.22 7.67
CA PRO A 31 2.71 -10.28 9.12
C PRO A 31 2.38 -8.89 9.67
N SER A 32 1.54 -8.86 10.70
CA SER A 32 1.18 -7.63 11.40
C SER A 32 1.14 -7.87 12.90
N ARG A 33 1.58 -6.88 13.66
CA ARG A 33 1.42 -6.85 15.11
C ARG A 33 0.05 -6.26 15.44
N CYS A 34 -0.71 -6.97 16.25
CA CYS A 34 -1.89 -6.42 16.91
C CYS A 34 -1.51 -5.97 18.33
N SER A 35 -1.88 -4.73 18.68
CA SER A 35 -1.65 -4.14 20.01
C SER A 35 -2.45 -4.85 21.11
N SER A 36 -3.62 -5.41 20.79
CA SER A 36 -4.41 -6.24 21.71
C SER A 36 -5.34 -7.21 20.96
N THR A 37 -6.17 -7.93 21.71
CA THR A 37 -7.27 -8.76 21.21
C THR A 37 -8.42 -7.93 20.61
N ASN A 38 -8.48 -6.62 20.87
CA ASN A 38 -9.54 -5.75 20.35
C ASN A 38 -9.41 -5.56 18.83
N PRO A 39 -10.44 -5.85 18.03
CA PRO A 39 -10.42 -5.62 16.58
C PRO A 39 -10.19 -4.17 16.14
N GLN A 40 -10.41 -3.19 17.04
CA GLN A 40 -10.19 -1.77 16.78
C GLN A 40 -8.74 -1.32 17.00
N ASP A 41 -7.91 -2.14 17.61
CA ASP A 41 -6.51 -1.80 17.85
C ASP A 41 -5.73 -1.73 16.55
N ALA A 42 -4.75 -0.81 16.52
CA ALA A 42 -3.90 -0.60 15.37
C ALA A 42 -3.19 -1.90 14.96
N ARG A 43 -3.45 -2.34 13.73
CA ARG A 43 -2.68 -3.41 13.09
C ARG A 43 -1.51 -2.79 12.34
N LEU A 44 -0.32 -3.01 12.86
CA LEU A 44 0.93 -2.46 12.31
C LEU A 44 1.61 -3.54 11.45
N PRO A 45 1.75 -3.33 10.12
CA PRO A 45 2.29 -4.34 9.22
C PRO A 45 3.83 -4.33 9.25
N PHE A 46 4.43 -5.52 9.16
CA PHE A 46 5.86 -5.73 8.95
C PHE A 46 6.13 -5.93 7.47
N VAL A 47 6.06 -4.84 6.70
CA VAL A 47 6.22 -4.87 5.24
C VAL A 47 7.63 -5.26 4.80
N GLU A 48 8.62 -5.11 5.68
CA GLU A 48 10.00 -5.53 5.50
C GLU A 48 10.11 -7.02 5.13
N THR A 49 9.17 -7.86 5.62
CA THR A 49 9.23 -9.32 5.39
C THR A 49 8.88 -9.71 3.96
N VAL A 50 8.19 -8.85 3.21
CA VAL A 50 7.79 -9.09 1.82
C VAL A 50 8.51 -8.21 0.83
N MET A 51 9.15 -7.13 1.29
CA MET A 51 10.01 -6.29 0.48
C MET A 51 11.44 -6.82 0.59
N GLY A 52 11.90 -7.56 -0.42
CA GLY A 52 13.21 -8.22 -0.44
C GLY A 52 14.39 -7.27 -0.20
N GLN A 53 15.61 -7.80 -0.12
CA GLN A 53 16.85 -7.03 0.14
C GLN A 53 16.88 -6.39 1.53
N SER A 54 16.91 -7.24 2.56
CA SER A 54 17.06 -6.85 3.98
C SER A 54 18.37 -6.08 4.26
N SER A 55 19.37 -6.21 3.39
CA SER A 55 20.64 -5.46 3.49
C SER A 55 20.51 -3.96 3.22
N VAL A 56 19.36 -3.48 2.71
CA VAL A 56 19.10 -2.07 2.36
C VAL A 56 18.04 -1.45 3.31
N GLN A 57 18.01 -1.89 4.57
CA GLN A 57 16.84 -1.78 5.45
C GLN A 57 16.39 -0.40 5.99
N PRO A 58 17.11 0.75 5.97
CA PRO A 58 16.59 1.93 6.66
C PRO A 58 15.61 2.82 5.85
N CYS A 59 15.15 2.42 4.66
CA CYS A 59 14.46 3.35 3.74
C CYS A 59 13.06 2.91 3.28
N ILE A 60 12.29 2.17 4.09
CA ILE A 60 10.86 1.96 3.76
C ILE A 60 10.10 3.24 4.08
N HIS A 61 9.67 3.91 3.02
CA HIS A 61 8.79 5.07 3.10
C HIS A 61 7.35 4.63 2.90
N ASN A 62 6.42 5.46 3.37
CA ASN A 62 5.01 5.26 3.09
C ASN A 62 4.31 6.56 2.71
N VAL A 63 3.21 6.40 1.98
CA VAL A 63 2.27 7.48 1.68
C VAL A 63 0.84 6.99 1.85
N LEU A 64 -0.04 7.91 2.24
CA LEU A 64 -1.48 7.72 2.28
C LEU A 64 -2.07 8.07 0.92
N VAL A 65 -2.93 7.19 0.41
CA VAL A 65 -3.69 7.43 -0.82
C VAL A 65 -5.18 7.32 -0.52
N LEU A 66 -5.91 8.37 -0.86
CA LEU A 66 -7.35 8.43 -0.82
C LEU A 66 -7.88 8.22 -2.24
N VAL A 67 -8.76 7.22 -2.41
CA VAL A 67 -9.40 6.93 -3.70
C VAL A 67 -10.89 7.21 -3.62
N HIS A 68 -11.34 8.23 -4.33
CA HIS A 68 -12.76 8.44 -4.57
C HIS A 68 -13.28 7.40 -5.55
N HIS A 69 -14.43 6.80 -5.28
CA HIS A 69 -15.08 5.89 -6.21
C HIS A 69 -16.58 5.98 -6.01
N LYS A 70 -17.35 5.59 -7.02
CA LYS A 70 -18.79 5.39 -6.83
C LYS A 70 -19.02 3.99 -6.24
N GLY A 71 -19.77 3.93 -5.15
CA GLY A 71 -20.30 2.69 -4.61
C GLY A 71 -21.33 2.06 -5.54
N ALA A 72 -21.73 0.83 -5.24
CA ALA A 72 -22.78 0.12 -5.98
C ALA A 72 -24.15 0.83 -5.89
N ASP A 73 -24.36 1.59 -4.82
CA ASP A 73 -25.52 2.45 -4.57
C ASP A 73 -25.44 3.80 -5.31
N GLY A 74 -24.43 4.00 -6.16
CA GLY A 74 -24.20 5.24 -6.91
C GLY A 74 -23.63 6.39 -6.07
N ARG A 75 -23.46 6.20 -4.75
CA ARG A 75 -22.95 7.23 -3.84
C ARG A 75 -21.43 7.33 -3.92
N SER A 76 -20.92 8.54 -3.67
CA SER A 76 -19.48 8.76 -3.60
C SER A 76 -18.91 8.15 -2.31
N ALA A 77 -17.88 7.32 -2.45
CA ALA A 77 -17.19 6.67 -1.35
C ALA A 77 -15.68 6.94 -1.45
N ILE A 78 -15.00 6.99 -0.30
CA ILE A 78 -13.55 7.17 -0.22
C ILE A 78 -12.94 5.91 0.40
N SER A 79 -12.05 5.25 -0.35
CA SER A 79 -11.22 4.16 0.17
C SER A 79 -9.82 4.67 0.48
N LYS A 80 -9.24 4.20 1.58
CA LYS A 80 -7.92 4.62 2.06
C LYS A 80 -6.91 3.50 1.88
N PHE A 81 -5.74 3.82 1.35
CA PHE A 81 -4.67 2.88 1.10
C PHE A 81 -3.35 3.42 1.62
N ARG A 82 -2.50 2.54 2.15
CA ARG A 82 -1.12 2.86 2.50
C ARG A 82 -0.20 2.19 1.49
N ILE A 83 0.69 2.99 0.90
CA ILE A 83 1.63 2.54 -0.12
C ILE A 83 3.01 2.59 0.50
N PHE A 84 3.68 1.45 0.55
CA PHE A 84 5.03 1.31 1.04
C PHE A 84 5.99 1.10 -0.12
N PHE A 85 7.14 1.76 -0.09
CA PHE A 85 8.16 1.67 -1.14
C PHE A 85 9.53 1.93 -0.54
N LYS A 86 10.57 1.40 -1.17
CA LYS A 86 11.96 1.69 -0.80
C LYS A 86 12.50 2.84 -1.64
N ARG A 87 13.46 3.57 -1.09
CA ARG A 87 14.25 4.57 -1.83
C ARG A 87 15.74 4.31 -1.64
N HIS A 88 16.37 3.73 -2.65
CA HIS A 88 17.81 3.54 -2.68
C HIS A 88 18.29 3.29 -4.12
N VAL A 89 19.48 3.80 -4.47
CA VAL A 89 20.03 3.71 -5.84
C VAL A 89 20.38 2.29 -6.28
N ARG A 90 20.66 1.40 -5.32
CA ARG A 90 20.94 -0.04 -5.51
C ARG A 90 19.69 -0.94 -5.56
N LEU A 91 18.48 -0.37 -5.51
CA LEU A 91 17.27 -1.19 -5.67
C LEU A 91 17.20 -1.72 -7.10
N PRO A 92 16.57 -2.90 -7.31
CA PRO A 92 16.39 -3.46 -8.64
C PRO A 92 15.36 -2.64 -9.43
N TYR A 93 15.59 -2.48 -10.72
CA TYR A 93 14.67 -1.74 -11.57
C TYR A 93 13.39 -2.56 -11.84
N ASN A 94 12.25 -1.97 -11.48
CA ASN A 94 10.94 -2.54 -11.72
C ASN A 94 10.39 -2.04 -13.07
N TRP A 95 10.69 -2.77 -14.13
CA TRP A 95 10.32 -2.44 -15.50
C TRP A 95 8.80 -2.29 -15.71
N ARG A 96 7.97 -2.94 -14.88
CA ARG A 96 6.51 -2.83 -14.96
C ARG A 96 5.99 -1.49 -14.47
N LEU A 97 6.75 -0.85 -13.57
CA LEU A 97 6.37 0.40 -12.92
C LEU A 97 7.24 1.58 -13.37
N ASP A 98 8.29 1.32 -14.16
CA ASP A 98 9.30 2.31 -14.55
C ASP A 98 9.90 3.06 -13.35
N LEU A 99 10.25 2.32 -12.29
CA LEU A 99 10.84 2.87 -11.06
C LEU A 99 11.75 1.86 -10.35
N GLN A 100 12.55 2.33 -9.39
CA GLN A 100 13.46 1.48 -8.63
C GLN A 100 12.76 0.84 -7.42
N GLY A 101 12.85 -0.48 -7.31
CA GLY A 101 12.40 -1.26 -6.16
C GLY A 101 10.95 -1.74 -6.19
N ASP A 102 10.57 -2.34 -5.06
CA ASP A 102 9.25 -2.93 -4.88
C ASP A 102 8.26 -1.91 -4.27
N ILE A 103 6.97 -2.09 -4.56
CA ILE A 103 5.87 -1.35 -3.95
C ILE A 103 4.90 -2.34 -3.29
N VAL A 104 4.47 -2.03 -2.07
CA VAL A 104 3.42 -2.77 -1.35
C VAL A 104 2.22 -1.86 -1.14
N VAL A 105 1.05 -2.31 -1.58
CA VAL A 105 -0.22 -1.62 -1.39
C VAL A 105 -1.05 -2.34 -0.34
N MET A 106 -1.46 -1.61 0.69
CA MET A 106 -2.33 -2.10 1.76
C MET A 106 -3.58 -1.26 1.89
N ARG A 107 -4.70 -1.90 2.24
CA ARG A 107 -5.94 -1.20 2.58
C ARG A 107 -5.89 -0.74 4.03
N ILE A 108 -6.37 0.47 4.29
CA ILE A 108 -6.52 1.02 5.63
C ILE A 108 -7.95 0.81 6.13
N ALA A 109 -8.12 0.57 7.43
CA ALA A 109 -9.44 0.46 8.04
C ALA A 109 -10.24 1.76 7.86
N SER A 110 -11.56 1.64 7.65
CA SER A 110 -12.42 2.82 7.47
C SER A 110 -12.43 3.74 8.70
N ARG A 111 -12.37 3.14 9.90
CA ARG A 111 -12.45 3.82 11.20
C ARG A 111 -11.11 4.13 11.85
N SER A 112 -9.99 3.65 11.30
CA SER A 112 -8.65 3.87 11.89
C SER A 112 -7.60 4.05 10.80
N GLN A 113 -6.92 5.20 10.80
CA GLN A 113 -5.88 5.51 9.82
C GLN A 113 -4.57 4.75 10.06
N SER A 114 -4.35 4.26 11.28
CA SER A 114 -3.14 3.52 11.67
C SER A 114 -3.27 2.02 11.42
N SER A 115 -4.49 1.50 11.32
CA SER A 115 -4.74 0.07 11.12
C SER A 115 -4.87 -0.29 9.65
N VAL A 116 -4.11 -1.29 9.21
CA VAL A 116 -4.34 -1.96 7.92
C VAL A 116 -5.33 -3.12 8.04
N VAL A 117 -5.96 -3.46 6.93
CA VAL A 117 -6.92 -4.57 6.79
C VAL A 117 -6.64 -5.36 5.52
N ASN A 118 -7.21 -6.55 5.41
CA ASN A 118 -7.05 -7.40 4.24
C ASN A 118 -7.48 -6.66 2.96
N LEU A 119 -6.60 -6.65 1.98
CA LEU A 119 -6.94 -6.23 0.63
C LEU A 119 -7.94 -7.22 0.02
N ARG A 120 -9.05 -6.70 -0.52
CA ARG A 120 -10.09 -7.54 -1.13
C ARG A 120 -9.72 -7.83 -2.58
N ARG A 121 -10.21 -8.93 -3.16
CA ARG A 121 -9.99 -9.21 -4.59
C ARG A 121 -10.47 -8.06 -5.50
N SER A 122 -11.56 -7.38 -5.14
CA SER A 122 -12.08 -6.22 -5.86
C SER A 122 -11.14 -5.00 -5.83
N ASP A 123 -10.26 -4.91 -4.82
CA ASP A 123 -9.33 -3.80 -4.66
C ASP A 123 -8.11 -3.91 -5.59
N ASN A 124 -7.91 -5.05 -6.26
CA ASN A 124 -6.79 -5.27 -7.16
C ASN A 124 -6.69 -4.20 -8.25
N ARG A 125 -7.80 -3.90 -8.93
CA ARG A 125 -7.87 -2.87 -9.97
C ARG A 125 -7.60 -1.47 -9.41
N ILE A 126 -8.06 -1.22 -8.17
CA ILE A 126 -7.83 0.05 -7.50
C ILE A 126 -6.34 0.21 -7.16
N ALA A 127 -5.72 -0.85 -6.64
CA ALA A 127 -4.29 -0.86 -6.34
C ALA A 127 -3.45 -0.64 -7.61
N ASP A 128 -3.79 -1.30 -8.72
CA ASP A 128 -3.09 -1.11 -10.01
C ASP A 128 -3.20 0.35 -10.48
N PHE A 129 -4.40 0.93 -10.36
CA PHE A 129 -4.64 2.32 -10.68
C PHE A 129 -3.89 3.30 -9.77
N ILE A 130 -3.82 3.03 -8.45
CA ILE A 130 -3.05 3.83 -7.50
C ILE A 130 -1.57 3.84 -7.90
N VAL A 131 -1.00 2.65 -8.16
CA VAL A 131 0.41 2.52 -8.50
C VAL A 131 0.72 3.22 -9.81
N ALA A 132 -0.10 3.05 -10.86
CA ALA A 132 0.06 3.78 -12.11
C ALA A 132 0.01 5.31 -11.91
N SER A 133 -0.88 5.80 -11.04
CA SER A 133 -1.03 7.23 -10.73
C SER A 133 0.11 7.80 -9.86
N LEU A 134 0.81 6.94 -9.12
CA LEU A 134 1.92 7.31 -8.24
C LEU A 134 3.29 7.09 -8.86
N ALA A 135 3.44 6.19 -9.83
CA ALA A 135 4.72 5.77 -10.39
C ALA A 135 5.59 6.96 -10.82
N GLU A 136 5.02 7.90 -11.58
CA GLU A 136 5.73 9.11 -12.01
C GLU A 136 6.20 9.97 -10.83
N LYS A 137 5.34 10.14 -9.81
CA LYS A 137 5.68 10.94 -8.61
C LYS A 137 6.79 10.28 -7.80
N LEU A 138 6.74 8.95 -7.68
CA LEU A 138 7.77 8.16 -7.00
C LEU A 138 9.08 8.18 -7.77
N ARG A 139 9.04 8.11 -9.10
CA ARG A 139 10.23 8.24 -9.97
C ARG A 139 10.92 9.58 -9.77
N VAL A 140 10.17 10.68 -9.74
CA VAL A 140 10.71 12.01 -9.44
C VAL A 140 11.30 12.08 -8.03
N PHE A 141 10.63 11.47 -7.04
CA PHE A 141 11.11 11.42 -5.65
C PHE A 141 12.41 10.60 -5.50
N GLN A 142 12.52 9.48 -6.21
CA GLN A 142 13.71 8.62 -6.21
C GLN A 142 14.87 9.23 -7.02
N GLY A 143 14.59 10.15 -7.94
CA GLY A 143 15.58 10.82 -8.76
C GLY A 143 16.56 11.73 -8.01
N PRO A 144 17.60 12.24 -8.69
CA PRO A 144 18.67 13.05 -8.09
C PRO A 144 18.17 14.37 -7.52
N LYS A 145 17.10 14.93 -8.09
CA LYS A 145 16.42 16.13 -7.59
C LYS A 145 15.53 15.71 -6.42
N ARG A 146 16.11 15.66 -5.21
CA ARG A 146 15.47 15.24 -3.95
C ARG A 146 14.31 16.17 -3.57
N LYS A 147 13.16 16.05 -4.25
CA LYS A 147 11.93 16.75 -3.88
C LYS A 147 11.29 16.07 -2.66
N GLN A 148 10.56 16.82 -1.85
CA GLN A 148 9.75 16.25 -0.78
C GLN A 148 8.52 15.57 -1.40
N LEU A 149 8.27 14.31 -1.07
CA LEU A 149 7.03 13.63 -1.46
C LEU A 149 5.93 14.06 -0.47
N ARG A 150 4.74 14.37 -0.99
CA ARG A 150 3.58 14.57 -0.12
C ARG A 150 3.28 13.28 0.63
N THR A 151 2.87 13.40 1.89
CA THR A 151 2.46 12.27 2.73
C THR A 151 1.10 11.71 2.32
N GLU A 152 0.29 12.52 1.62
CA GLU A 152 -1.07 12.18 1.21
C GLU A 152 -1.36 12.56 -0.26
N PHE A 153 -2.06 11.66 -0.96
CA PHE A 153 -2.52 11.87 -2.33
C PHE A 153 -4.00 11.53 -2.48
N LEU A 154 -4.73 12.40 -3.16
CA LEU A 154 -6.07 12.12 -3.66
C LEU A 154 -5.97 11.59 -5.09
N VAL A 155 -6.59 10.45 -5.37
CA VAL A 155 -6.67 9.89 -6.73
C VAL A 155 -8.13 9.65 -7.08
N MET A 156 -8.53 10.12 -8.27
CA MET A 156 -9.86 9.92 -8.82
C MET A 156 -9.77 8.95 -10.01
N PRO A 157 -10.40 7.76 -9.95
CA PRO A 157 -10.48 6.86 -11.08
C PRO A 157 -11.24 7.56 -12.22
N PHE A 158 -10.61 7.62 -13.38
CA PHE A 158 -11.26 8.09 -14.60
C PHE A 158 -12.48 7.21 -14.86
N ARG A 159 -13.63 7.83 -15.11
CA ARG A 159 -14.81 7.11 -15.60
C ARG A 159 -14.42 6.47 -16.93
N VAL A 160 -14.32 5.14 -16.96
CA VAL A 160 -14.39 4.41 -18.23
C VAL A 160 -15.77 4.73 -18.79
N ARG A 161 -15.84 5.57 -19.83
CA ARG A 161 -17.08 5.72 -20.60
C ARG A 161 -17.44 4.32 -21.07
N ALA A 162 -18.59 3.81 -20.62
CA ALA A 162 -19.14 2.59 -21.17
C ALA A 162 -19.18 2.77 -22.69
N ARG A 163 -18.41 1.96 -23.42
CA ARG A 163 -18.48 1.92 -24.88
C ARG A 163 -19.90 1.46 -25.18
N ALA A 164 -20.75 2.36 -25.66
CA ALA A 164 -22.08 2.02 -26.11
C ALA A 164 -21.92 0.84 -27.10
N ARG A 165 -22.58 -0.28 -26.81
CA ARG A 165 -22.71 -1.36 -27.78
C ARG A 165 -23.48 -0.77 -28.95
N ARG A 166 -22.81 -0.58 -30.09
CA ARG A 166 -23.50 -0.42 -31.37
C ARG A 166 -24.16 -1.77 -31.65
N THR A 167 -25.48 -1.80 -31.47
CA THR A 167 -26.37 -2.75 -32.15
C THR A 167 -26.37 -2.44 -33.63
#